data_AF-F0NJB1-F1
#
_entry.id   AF-F0NJB1-F1
#
_cell.length_a   1.000
_cell.length_b   1.000
_cell.length_c   1.000
_cell.angle_alpha   90.00
_cell.angle_beta   90.00
_cell.angle_gamma   90.00
#
_symmetry.space_group_name_H-M   'P 1'
#
loop_
_entity.id
_entity.type
_entity.pdbx_description
1 polymer ?
#
loop_
_entity_poly.entity_id
_entity_poly.type
_entity_poly.pdbx_seq_one_letter_code
_entity_poly.pdbx_strand_id
1 'polypeptide(L)' 'MVSRVDDWLRQAERNLRSAEINYQNELYEEACYESQQTAAKAVKALLSYFHKELRGH' A
#
# COMPACT_ATOMS: atom_id res chain seq x y z
N MET A 1 13.35 13.50 -11.66
CA MET A 1 12.95 12.13 -11.25
C MET A 1 11.46 12.04 -11.45
N VAL A 2 10.95 11.05 -12.19
CA VAL A 2 9.49 10.89 -12.36
C VAL A 2 8.87 10.64 -10.98
N SER A 3 7.90 11.46 -10.59
CA SER A 3 7.17 11.27 -9.33
C SER A 3 6.37 9.98 -9.42
N ARG A 4 6.51 9.12 -8.41
CA ARG A 4 5.79 7.85 -8.29
C ARG A 4 4.68 7.91 -7.22
N VAL A 5 4.34 9.12 -6.75
CA VAL A 5 3.36 9.35 -5.68
C VAL A 5 2.02 8.71 -6.05
N ASP A 6 1.47 9.08 -7.21
CA ASP A 6 0.15 8.59 -7.65
C ASP A 6 0.14 7.09 -7.92
N ASP A 7 1.24 6.55 -8.44
CA ASP A 7 1.40 5.11 -8.65
C ASP A 7 1.40 4.33 -7.33
N TRP A 8 2.05 4.85 -6.30
CA TRP A 8 2.08 4.23 -4.98
C TRP A 8 0.74 4.33 -4.27
N LEU A 9 0.07 5.49 -4.32
CA LEU A 9 -1.26 5.68 -3.73
C LEU A 9 -2.29 4.77 -4.40
N ARG A 10 -2.32 4.72 -5.73
CA ARG A 10 -3.25 3.85 -6.47
C ARG A 10 -3.06 2.37 -6.12
N GLN A 11 -1.82 1.93 -5.88
CA GLN A 11 -1.57 0.57 -5.41
C GLN A 11 -2.03 0.38 -3.97
N ALA A 12 -1.74 1.32 -3.07
CA ALA A 12 -2.19 1.25 -1.67
C ALA A 12 -3.72 1.15 -1.57
N GLU A 13 -4.46 1.97 -2.31
CA GLU A 13 -5.93 1.90 -2.37
C GLU A 13 -6.43 0.55 -2.87
N ARG A 14 -5.74 -0.05 -3.84
CA ARG A 14 -6.09 -1.39 -4.33
C ARG A 14 -5.82 -2.47 -3.27
N ASN A 15 -4.74 -2.36 -2.51
CA ASN A 15 -4.46 -3.27 -1.39
C ASN A 15 -5.49 -3.11 -0.27
N LEU A 16 -5.94 -1.87 0.03
CA LEU A 16 -6.99 -1.65 1.01
C LEU A 16 -8.29 -2.36 0.60
N ARG A 17 -8.69 -2.21 -0.66
CA ARG A 17 -9.86 -2.89 -1.19
C ARG A 17 -9.71 -4.42 -1.16
N SER A 18 -8.52 -4.95 -1.43
CA SER A 18 -8.25 -6.39 -1.26
C SER A 18 -8.38 -6.82 0.21
N ALA A 19 -7.85 -6.04 1.15
CA ALA A 19 -7.95 -6.33 2.58
C ALA A 19 -9.40 -6.38 3.06
N GLU A 20 -10.23 -5.44 2.61
CA GLU A 20 -11.68 -5.41 2.90
C GLU A 20 -12.39 -6.64 2.34
N ILE A 21 -12.10 -7.01 1.09
CA ILE A 21 -12.68 -8.22 0.46
C ILE A 21 -12.22 -9.48 1.21
N ASN A 22 -10.94 -9.59 1.56
CA ASN A 22 -10.40 -10.74 2.29
C ASN A 22 -11.04 -10.86 3.67
N TYR A 23 -11.20 -9.73 4.38
CA TYR A 23 -11.88 -9.71 5.67
C TYR A 23 -13.34 -10.17 5.57
N GLN A 24 -14.09 -9.71 4.55
CA GLN A 24 -15.46 -10.13 4.29
C GLN A 24 -15.59 -11.62 3.96
N ASN A 25 -14.53 -12.23 3.41
CA ASN A 25 -14.48 -13.67 3.10
C ASN A 25 -13.80 -14.50 4.21
N GLU A 26 -13.61 -13.93 5.40
CA GLU A 26 -12.98 -14.58 6.56
C GLU A 26 -11.54 -15.07 6.31
N LEU A 27 -10.88 -14.53 5.28
CA LEU A 27 -9.47 -14.79 4.96
C LEU A 27 -8.58 -13.83 5.77
N TYR A 28 -8.58 -14.00 7.09
CA TYR A 28 -7.99 -13.01 8.01
C TYR A 28 -6.48 -12.83 7.84
N GLU A 29 -5.74 -13.90 7.56
CA GLU A 29 -4.28 -13.82 7.30
C GLU A 29 -3.99 -12.97 6.06
N GLU A 30 -4.77 -13.17 4.99
CA GLU A 30 -4.66 -12.40 3.76
C GLU A 30 -5.14 -10.95 3.95
N ALA A 31 -6.14 -10.71 4.80
CA ALA A 31 -6.56 -9.36 5.17
C ALA A 31 -5.44 -8.60 5.90
N CYS A 32 -4.73 -9.27 6.82
CA CYS A 32 -3.57 -8.70 7.52
C CYS A 32 -2.40 -8.43 6.55
N TYR A 33 -2.10 -9.37 5.64
CA TYR A 33 -1.06 -9.20 4.64
C TYR A 33 -1.34 -7.98 3.73
N GLU A 34 -2.55 -7.88 3.20
CA GLU A 34 -2.95 -6.77 2.34
C GLU A 34 -3.01 -5.43 3.08
N SER A 35 -3.36 -5.44 4.36
CA SER A 35 -3.31 -4.25 5.24
C SER A 35 -1.88 -3.75 5.43
N GLN A 36 -0.91 -4.64 5.67
CA GLN A 36 0.51 -4.26 5.75
C GLN A 36 1.01 -3.67 4.43
N GLN A 37 0.63 -4.27 3.30
CA GLN A 37 1.01 -3.79 1.98
C GLN A 37 0.42 -2.41 1.67
N THR A 38 -0.82 -2.16 2.09
CA THR A 38 -1.49 -0.84 2.01
C THR A 38 -0.66 0.23 2.71
N ALA A 39 -0.31 -0.01 3.98
CA ALA A 39 0.48 0.94 4.77
C ALA A 39 1.88 1.16 4.15
N ALA A 40 2.58 0.09 3.77
CA ALA A 40 3.91 0.18 3.18
C ALA A 40 3.92 1.03 1.89
N LYS A 41 2.92 0.87 1.03
CA LYS A 41 2.81 1.64 -0.23
C LYS A 41 2.38 3.08 0.02
N ALA A 42 1.49 3.34 0.96
CA ALA A 42 1.13 4.70 1.36
C ALA A 42 2.35 5.47 1.90
N VAL A 43 3.19 4.84 2.72
CA VAL A 43 4.45 5.44 3.20
C VAL A 43 5.43 5.67 2.05
N LYS A 44 5.55 4.75 1.08
CA LYS A 44 6.37 4.95 -0.12
C LYS A 44 5.88 6.13 -0.97
N ALA A 45 4.56 6.34 -1.06
CA ALA A 45 3.99 7.52 -1.71
C ALA A 45 4.41 8.81 -0.98
N LEU A 46 4.29 8.83 0.35
CA LEU A 46 4.68 9.97 1.18
C LEU A 46 6.17 10.31 1.05
N LEU A 47 7.04 9.30 1.06
CA LEU A 47 8.47 9.48 0.84
C LEU A 47 8.75 10.04 -0.56
N SER A 48 8.08 9.51 -1.58
CA SER A 48 8.20 9.98 -2.97
C SER A 48 7.77 11.44 -3.11
N TYR A 49 6.73 11.86 -2.39
CA TYR A 49 6.24 13.25 -2.35
C TYR A 49 7.30 14.20 -1.79
N PHE A 50 8.06 13.75 -0.78
CA PHE A 50 9.21 14.49 -0.25
C PHE A 50 10.51 14.27 -1.02
N HIS A 51 10.46 13.66 -2.22
CA HIS A 51 11.62 13.33 -3.05
C HIS A 51 12.66 12.45 -2.34
N LYS A 52 12.21 11.56 -1.44
CA LYS A 52 13.03 10.56 -0.75
C LYS A 52 12.75 9.18 -1.33
N GLU A 53 13.80 8.39 -1.53
CA GLU A 53 13.69 6.98 -1.89
C GLU A 53 14.37 6.14 -0.80
N LEU A 54 13.61 5.26 -0.16
CA LEU A 54 14.10 4.27 0.80
C LEU A 54 13.68 2.88 0.31
N ARG A 55 14.54 1.89 0.58
CA ARG A 55 14.32 0.49 0.19
C ARG A 55 14.06 -0.37 1.42
N GLY A 56 13.20 -1.37 1.26
CA GLY A 56 12.73 -2.22 2.35
C GLY A 56 11.21 -2.24 2.47
N HIS A 57 10.74 -2.97 3.48
CA HIS A 57 9.37 -3.05 3.93
C HIS A 57 9.33 -2.79 5.43
#